data_AF-A0A1I7ZJK9-F1
#
_entry.id   AF-A0A1I7ZJK9-F1
#
_cell.length_a   1.000
_cell.length_b   1.000
_cell.length_c   1.000
_cell.angle_alpha   90.00
_cell.angle_beta   90.00
_cell.angle_gamma   90.00
#
_symmetry.space_group_name_H-M   'P 1'
#
loop_
_entity.id
_entity.type
_entity.pdbx_description
1 polymer ?
#
loop_
_entity_poly.entity_id
_entity_poly.type
_entity_poly.pdbx_seq_one_letter_code
_entity_poly.pdbx_strand_id
1 'polypeptide(L)'
;MKTKVLVLISLALFLAAPQVAGTHCYHSDSPCEEGFVETDSKFDEDGETKMCCDEPSEWPIQDGCYQRLSLFGGCPNGYEQNPTWFTSTIKIWCCLVTH
;
A
#
# COMPACT_ATOMS: atom_id res chain seq x y z
N MET A 1 38.26 -21.62 -9.27
CA MET A 1 36.86 -22.09 -9.52
C MET A 1 35.93 -21.77 -8.34
N LYS A 2 35.99 -20.57 -7.73
CA LYS A 2 35.19 -20.22 -6.52
C LYS A 2 34.21 -19.06 -6.73
N THR A 3 34.45 -18.19 -7.71
CA THR A 3 33.58 -17.03 -8.00
C THR A 3 32.33 -17.39 -8.81
N LYS A 4 32.38 -18.45 -9.62
CA LYS A 4 31.24 -18.87 -10.46
C LYS A 4 30.03 -19.38 -9.65
N VAL A 5 30.25 -19.90 -8.44
CA VAL A 5 29.18 -20.44 -7.59
C VAL A 5 28.39 -19.32 -6.90
N LEU A 6 29.06 -18.23 -6.51
CA LEU A 6 28.42 -17.09 -5.85
C LEU A 6 27.43 -16.35 -6.77
N VAL A 7 27.75 -16.22 -8.06
CA VAL A 7 26.87 -15.53 -9.03
C VAL A 7 25.56 -16.30 -9.25
N LEU A 8 25.61 -17.63 -9.25
CA LEU A 8 24.43 -18.47 -9.44
C LEU A 8 23.47 -18.42 -8.23
N ILE A 9 24.01 -18.30 -7.01
CA ILE A 9 23.20 -18.17 -5.79
C ILE A 9 22.47 -16.82 -5.78
N SER A 10 23.15 -15.73 -6.15
CA SER A 10 22.52 -14.40 -6.21
C SER A 10 21.38 -14.32 -7.23
N LEU A 11 21.48 -15.04 -8.35
CA LEU A 11 20.44 -15.06 -9.38
C LEU A 11 19.19 -15.84 -8.92
N ALA A 12 19.37 -16.94 -8.18
CA ALA A 12 18.26 -17.73 -7.64
C ALA A 12 17.48 -17.01 -6.54
N LEU A 13 18.16 -16.21 -5.70
CA LEU A 13 17.50 -15.39 -4.68
C LEU A 13 16.64 -14.26 -5.28
N PHE A 14 17.01 -13.72 -6.45
CA PHE A 14 16.20 -12.71 -7.15
C PHE A 14 14.92 -13.30 -7.76
N LEU A 15 14.94 -14.57 -8.19
CA LEU A 15 13.79 -15.27 -8.76
C LEU A 15 12.79 -15.78 -7.72
N ALA A 16 13.20 -15.85 -6.45
CA ALA A 16 12.37 -16.24 -5.32
C ALA A 16 11.75 -15.06 -4.57
N ALA A 17 11.93 -13.83 -5.05
CA ALA A 17 11.11 -12.72 -4.59
C ALA A 17 9.65 -13.07 -4.95
N PRO A 18 8.72 -13.12 -3.98
CA PRO A 18 7.32 -13.26 -4.30
C PRO A 18 6.99 -12.12 -5.24
N GLN A 19 6.55 -12.47 -6.45
CA GLN A 19 5.79 -11.56 -7.28
C GLN A 19 4.56 -11.30 -6.42
N VAL A 20 4.57 -10.25 -5.61
CA VAL A 20 3.33 -9.69 -5.07
C VAL A 20 2.52 -9.47 -6.35
N ALA A 21 1.48 -10.28 -6.56
CA ALA A 21 0.51 -10.05 -7.62
C ALA A 21 0.01 -8.64 -7.31
N GLY A 22 0.59 -7.67 -8.00
CA GLY A 22 0.51 -6.29 -7.59
C GLY A 22 -0.89 -5.84 -7.90
N THR A 23 -1.71 -5.71 -6.87
CA THR A 23 -3.01 -5.08 -6.97
C THR A 23 -2.83 -3.78 -7.74
N HIS A 24 -3.49 -3.66 -8.90
CA HIS A 24 -3.38 -2.47 -9.72
C HIS A 24 -4.25 -1.40 -9.08
N CYS A 25 -3.61 -0.46 -8.41
CA CYS A 25 -4.28 0.62 -7.70
C CYS A 25 -3.90 1.99 -8.26
N TYR A 26 -4.85 2.93 -8.24
CA TYR A 26 -4.63 4.33 -8.60
C TYR A 26 -5.46 5.28 -7.74
N HIS A 27 -5.02 6.53 -7.65
CA HIS A 27 -5.75 7.58 -6.95
C HIS A 27 -6.76 8.24 -7.89
N SER A 28 -7.97 8.53 -7.39
CA SER A 28 -9.01 9.22 -8.15
C SER A 28 -9.74 10.22 -7.28
N ASP A 29 -9.91 11.45 -7.78
CA ASP A 29 -10.82 12.44 -7.18
C ASP A 29 -12.28 12.27 -7.70
N SER A 30 -12.51 11.22 -8.49
CA SER A 30 -13.79 10.84 -9.11
C SER A 30 -14.12 9.37 -8.79
N PRO A 31 -15.35 8.89 -9.08
CA PRO A 31 -15.67 7.47 -8.93
C PRO A 31 -14.68 6.57 -9.68
N CYS A 32 -14.43 5.37 -9.17
CA CYS A 32 -13.52 4.42 -9.81
C CYS A 32 -14.01 4.03 -11.22
N GLU A 33 -13.04 3.75 -12.09
CA GLU A 33 -13.28 3.27 -13.45
C GLU A 33 -13.91 1.87 -13.42
N GLU A 34 -14.56 1.50 -14.51
CA GLU A 34 -15.16 0.17 -14.63
C GLU A 34 -14.09 -0.92 -14.47
N GLY A 35 -14.37 -1.89 -13.59
CA GLY A 35 -13.42 -2.95 -13.23
C GLY A 35 -12.53 -2.62 -12.03
N PHE A 36 -12.64 -1.42 -11.46
CA PHE A 36 -11.99 -1.04 -10.22
C PHE A 36 -13.01 -0.78 -9.12
N VAL A 37 -12.65 -1.15 -7.89
CA VAL A 37 -13.45 -0.92 -6.68
C VAL A 37 -12.76 0.10 -5.81
N GLU A 38 -13.56 0.96 -5.17
CA GLU A 38 -13.06 1.85 -4.13
C GLU A 38 -12.68 1.01 -2.93
N THR A 39 -11.41 1.10 -2.55
CA THR A 39 -10.85 0.33 -1.43
C THR A 39 -10.60 1.19 -0.21
N ASP A 40 -10.42 2.50 -0.42
CA ASP A 40 -10.08 3.43 0.63
C ASP A 40 -10.32 4.88 0.17
N SER A 41 -10.42 5.82 1.10
CA SER A 41 -10.47 7.25 0.79
C SER A 41 -9.77 8.09 1.86
N LYS A 42 -9.24 9.23 1.43
CA LYS A 42 -8.65 10.25 2.30
C LYS A 42 -9.30 11.59 2.04
N PHE A 43 -9.35 12.41 3.08
CA PHE A 43 -9.77 13.80 2.99
C PHE A 43 -8.58 14.70 3.34
N ASP A 44 -8.18 15.52 2.38
CA ASP A 44 -7.15 16.55 2.56
C ASP A 44 -7.74 17.94 2.21
N GLU A 45 -6.92 19.00 2.24
CA GLU A 45 -7.34 20.38 1.90
C GLU A 45 -7.90 20.50 0.46
N ASP A 46 -7.50 19.59 -0.43
CA ASP A 46 -7.93 19.52 -1.84
C ASP A 46 -9.25 18.75 -2.03
N GLY A 47 -9.80 18.14 -0.97
CA GLY A 47 -11.02 17.34 -1.00
C GLY A 47 -10.78 15.86 -0.76
N GLU A 48 -11.71 15.04 -1.24
CA GLU A 48 -11.65 13.59 -1.11
C GLU A 48 -10.88 12.96 -2.27
N THR A 49 -9.82 12.22 -1.95
CA THR A 49 -9.15 11.35 -2.92
C THR A 49 -9.42 9.90 -2.55
N LYS A 50 -9.88 9.13 -3.54
CA LYS A 50 -10.18 7.70 -3.42
C LYS A 50 -9.00 6.86 -3.90
N MET A 51 -8.83 5.70 -3.29
CA MET A 51 -8.00 4.62 -3.79
C MET A 51 -8.89 3.64 -4.56
N CYS A 52 -8.60 3.45 -5.83
CA CYS A 52 -9.30 2.54 -6.71
C CYS A 52 -8.38 1.37 -7.07
N CYS A 53 -8.78 0.14 -6.78
CA CYS A 53 -7.99 -1.07 -7.05
C CYS A 53 -8.80 -2.09 -7.85
N ASP A 54 -8.13 -2.94 -8.62
CA ASP A 54 -8.74 -4.03 -9.39
C ASP A 54 -9.21 -5.20 -8.51
N GLU A 55 -8.66 -5.31 -7.30
CA GLU A 55 -9.13 -6.22 -6.25
C GLU A 55 -9.62 -5.43 -5.03
N PRO A 56 -10.65 -5.94 -4.33
CA PRO A 56 -11.06 -5.37 -3.06
C PRO A 56 -9.93 -5.48 -2.05
N SER A 57 -9.78 -4.43 -1.26
CA SER A 57 -8.84 -4.40 -0.16
C SER A 57 -9.32 -5.32 0.97
N GLU A 58 -8.39 -6.02 1.63
CA GLU A 58 -8.66 -6.71 2.90
C GLU A 58 -9.04 -5.73 4.01
N TRP A 59 -8.69 -4.45 3.84
CA TRP A 59 -9.12 -3.34 4.68
C TRP A 59 -10.50 -2.88 4.20
N PRO A 60 -11.53 -2.91 5.07
CA PRO A 60 -12.82 -2.32 4.72
C PRO A 60 -12.64 -0.84 4.39
N ILE A 61 -13.50 -0.30 3.52
CA ILE A 61 -13.56 1.14 3.22
C ILE A 61 -13.72 1.85 4.57
N GLN A 62 -12.66 2.52 5.01
CA GLN A 62 -12.64 3.17 6.30
C GLN A 62 -12.52 4.66 6.07
N ASP A 63 -13.50 5.38 6.60
CA ASP A 63 -13.45 6.82 6.65
C ASP A 63 -12.16 7.25 7.39
N GLY A 64 -11.23 7.84 6.64
CA GLY A 64 -10.16 8.66 7.21
C GLY A 64 -8.87 7.91 7.54
N CYS A 65 -8.24 7.34 6.52
CA CYS A 65 -6.80 7.14 6.59
C CYS A 65 -6.08 8.47 6.63
N TYR A 66 -5.07 8.58 7.48
CA TYR A 66 -4.28 9.81 7.61
C TYR A 66 -2.79 9.54 7.47
N GLN A 67 -2.10 10.53 6.94
CA GLN A 67 -0.67 10.48 6.75
C GLN A 67 0.06 10.95 8.00
N ARG A 68 1.13 10.22 8.39
CA ARG A 68 2.06 10.66 9.43
C ARG A 68 3.50 10.41 9.04
N LEU A 69 4.40 11.11 9.71
CA LEU A 69 5.84 10.88 9.56
C LEU A 69 6.22 9.53 10.17
N SER A 70 6.95 8.72 9.41
CA SER A 70 7.49 7.42 9.83
C SER A 70 8.50 7.53 10.98
N LEU A 71 9.01 8.74 11.24
CA LEU A 71 10.02 9.03 12.27
C LEU A 71 9.52 8.78 13.70
N PHE A 72 8.20 8.75 13.91
CA PHE A 72 7.59 8.62 15.23
C PHE A 72 7.23 7.17 15.60
N GLY A 73 7.81 6.18 14.90
CA GLY A 73 7.36 4.78 14.95
C GLY A 73 6.10 4.56 14.11
N GLY A 74 5.63 3.31 14.06
CA GLY A 74 4.49 2.87 13.24
C GLY A 74 3.15 3.52 13.58
N CYS A 75 2.05 2.90 13.14
CA CYS A 75 0.72 3.42 13.42
C CYS A 75 0.35 3.32 14.91
N PRO A 76 -0.44 4.27 15.45
CA PRO A 76 -0.92 4.20 16.83
C PRO A 76 -1.92 3.05 17.02
N ASN A 77 -2.18 2.67 18.26
CA ASN A 77 -3.13 1.59 18.58
C ASN A 77 -4.51 1.85 17.96
N GLY A 78 -5.09 0.81 17.36
CA GLY A 78 -6.34 0.90 16.60
C GLY A 78 -6.16 1.33 15.15
N TYR A 79 -4.91 1.53 14.70
CA TYR A 79 -4.58 1.81 13.32
C TYR A 79 -3.48 0.87 12.81
N GLU A 80 -3.58 0.47 11.56
CA GLU A 80 -2.56 -0.29 10.86
C GLU A 80 -2.02 0.46 9.65
N GLN A 81 -0.79 0.13 9.29
CA GLN A 81 -0.13 0.74 8.16
C GLN A 81 -0.77 0.21 6.89
N ASN A 82 -1.39 1.08 6.11
CA ASN A 82 -1.94 0.69 4.82
C ASN A 82 -0.83 0.77 3.74
N PRO A 83 -0.35 -0.38 3.23
CA PRO A 83 0.68 -0.39 2.19
C PRO A 83 0.12 0.02 0.81
N THR A 84 -1.20 0.02 0.64
CA THR A 84 -1.89 0.34 -0.62
C THR A 84 -1.72 1.82 -0.98
N TRP A 85 -1.74 2.71 0.02
CA TRP A 85 -1.34 4.09 -0.18
C TRP A 85 0.18 4.17 -0.23
N PHE A 86 0.74 4.69 -1.33
CA PHE A 86 2.18 4.82 -1.54
C PHE A 86 2.90 5.35 -0.30
N THR A 87 3.49 4.43 0.47
CA THR A 87 4.32 4.78 1.61
C THR A 87 5.65 5.27 1.08
N SER A 88 6.01 6.51 1.41
CA SER A 88 7.37 6.99 1.18
C SER A 88 8.24 6.59 2.36
N THR A 89 9.57 6.62 2.21
CA THR A 89 10.50 6.35 3.32
C THR A 89 10.25 7.23 4.55
N ILE A 90 9.60 8.39 4.37
CA ILE A 90 9.41 9.39 5.41
C ILE A 90 7.95 9.44 5.88
N LYS A 91 7.00 8.93 5.10
CA LYS A 91 5.56 9.05 5.40
C LYS A 91 4.86 7.71 5.25
N ILE A 92 4.12 7.36 6.30
CA ILE A 92 3.26 6.18 6.35
C ILE A 92 1.80 6.63 6.41
N TRP A 93 0.93 5.81 5.85
CA TRP A 93 -0.51 5.96 5.95
C TRP A 93 -1.04 5.03 7.03
N CYS A 94 -1.81 5.58 7.96
CA CYS A 94 -2.43 4.83 9.04
C CYS A 94 -3.94 4.85 8.84
N CYS A 95 -4.50 3.66 8.70
CA CYS A 95 -5.92 3.41 8.54
C CYS A 95 -6.43 2.73 9.80
N LEU A 96 -7.69 2.96 10.17
CA LEU A 96 -8.29 2.34 11.35
C LEU A 96 -8.28 0.80 11.20
N VAL A 97 -8.55 0.06 12.27
CA VAL A 97 -8.85 -1.37 12.14
C VAL A 97 -10.18 -1.62 12.83
N THR A 98 -11.25 -1.69 12.04
CA THR A 98 -12.54 -2.20 12.50
C THR A 98 -12.51 -3.71 12.46
N HIS A 99 -12.26 -4.33 13.62
CA HIS A 99 -12.43 -5.77 13.86
C HIS A 99 -13.91 -6.17 13.88
#